data_AF-A0A7C1VL07-F1
#
_entry.id   AF-A0A7C1VL07-F1
#
_cell.length_a   1.000
_cell.length_b   1.000
_cell.length_c   1.000
_cell.angle_alpha   90.00
_cell.angle_beta   90.00
_cell.angle_gamma   90.00
#
_symmetry.space_group_name_H-M   'P 1'
#
loop_
_entity.id
_entity.type
_entity.pdbx_description
1 polymer ?
#
loop_
_entity_poly.entity_id
_entity_poly.type
_entity_poly.pdbx_seq_one_letter_code
_entity_poly.pdbx_strand_id
1 'polypeptide(L)' 'MAAAYAIANVIPEEELSEEYIIPSVFNKKVVKEVARAVSRAAWQTKVARKIRKTVSVIEEAD' A
#
# COMPACT_ATOMS: atom_id res chain seq x y z
N MET A 1 -9.80 -4.17 -4.40
CA MET A 1 -9.58 -2.70 -4.33
C MET A 1 -8.28 -2.38 -3.58
N ALA A 2 -7.09 -2.75 -4.10
CA ALA A 2 -5.84 -2.62 -3.33
C ALA A 2 -5.25 -1.20 -3.32
N ALA A 3 -5.31 -0.49 -4.45
CA ALA A 3 -4.74 0.85 -4.57
C ALA A 3 -5.47 1.87 -3.68
N ALA A 4 -6.81 1.82 -3.67
CA ALA A 4 -7.63 2.72 -2.87
C ALA A 4 -7.30 2.60 -1.37
N TYR A 5 -7.26 1.38 -0.83
CA TYR A 5 -6.89 1.16 0.57
C TYR A 5 -5.44 1.59 0.88
N ALA A 6 -4.52 1.38 -0.06
CA ALA A 6 -3.14 1.82 0.12
C ALA A 6 -2.99 3.34 0.16
N ILE A 7 -3.84 4.09 -0.55
CA ILE A 7 -3.85 5.56 -0.48
C ILE A 7 -4.46 6.02 0.84
N ALA A 8 -5.60 5.43 1.22
CA ALA A 8 -6.32 5.80 2.45
C ALA A 8 -5.46 5.58 3.69
N ASN A 9 -4.78 4.43 3.79
CA ASN A 9 -3.96 4.07 4.96
C ASN A 9 -2.62 4.81 5.04
N VAL A 10 -2.32 5.74 4.12
CA VAL A 10 -1.12 6.59 4.23
C VAL A 10 -1.32 7.71 5.25
N ILE A 11 -2.56 8.13 5.49
CA ILE A 11 -2.89 9.08 6.55
C ILE A 11 -3.24 8.27 7.82
N PRO A 12 -2.54 8.49 8.95
CA PRO A 12 -2.92 7.92 10.23
C PRO A 12 -4.34 8.37 10.64
N GLU A 13 -5.09 7.52 11.34
CA GLU A 13 -6.48 7.81 11.70
C GLU A 13 -6.58 9.05 12.61
N GLU A 14 -5.59 9.25 13.47
CA GLU A 14 -5.43 10.41 14.34
C GLU A 14 -5.13 11.72 13.60
N GLU A 15 -4.65 11.65 12.35
CA GLU A 15 -4.40 12.84 11.51
C GLU A 15 -5.63 13.22 10.68
N LEU A 16 -6.66 12.37 10.57
CA LEU A 16 -7.82 12.66 9.74
C LEU A 16 -8.65 13.82 10.29
N SER A 17 -9.02 14.73 9.40
CA SER A 17 -10.01 15.79 9.65
C SER A 17 -10.87 16.01 8.42
N GLU A 18 -11.93 16.80 8.53
CA GLU A 18 -12.79 17.17 7.39
C GLU A 18 -11.99 17.83 6.25
N GLU A 19 -10.91 18.54 6.59
CA GLU A 19 -10.00 19.20 5.67
C GLU A 19 -8.81 18.34 5.24
N TYR A 20 -8.59 17.17 5.87
CA TYR A 20 -7.46 16.28 5.60
C TYR A 20 -7.88 14.80 5.49
N ILE A 21 -8.69 14.52 4.47
CA ILE A 21 -9.19 13.16 4.16
C ILE A 21 -8.36 12.41 3.11
N ILE A 22 -7.46 13.10 2.39
CA ILE A 22 -6.60 12.53 1.34
C ILE A 22 -5.17 13.05 1.48
N PRO A 23 -4.14 12.21 1.24
CA PRO A 23 -2.76 12.64 1.37
C PRO A 23 -2.42 13.66 0.27
N SER A 24 -1.45 14.53 0.55
CA SER A 24 -0.90 15.44 -0.45
C SER A 24 -0.43 14.68 -1.70
N VAL A 25 -0.65 15.26 -2.88
CA VAL A 25 -0.16 14.73 -4.17
C VAL A 25 1.36 14.59 -4.23
N PHE A 26 2.09 15.28 -3.34
CA PHE A 26 3.55 15.19 -3.22
C PHE A 26 4.02 14.22 -2.12
N ASN A 27 3.10 13.52 -1.44
CA ASN A 27 3.45 12.54 -0.43
C ASN A 27 4.16 11.33 -1.07
N LYS A 28 5.50 11.30 -0.95
CA LYS A 28 6.35 10.26 -1.53
C LYS A 28 6.07 8.85 -0.98
N LYS A 29 5.41 8.71 0.18
CA LYS A 29 5.04 7.40 0.76
C LYS A 29 3.97 6.71 -0.09
N VAL A 30 3.04 7.47 -0.67
CA VAL A 30 1.92 6.94 -1.49
C VAL A 30 2.42 6.02 -2.60
N VAL A 31 3.46 6.45 -3.32
CA VAL A 31 4.02 5.70 -4.46
C VAL A 31 4.50 4.31 -4.01
N LYS A 32 5.25 4.23 -2.91
CA LYS A 32 5.81 2.96 -2.41
C LYS A 32 4.70 2.04 -1.90
N GLU A 33 3.74 2.58 -1.14
CA GLU A 33 2.67 1.78 -0.55
C GLU A 33 1.70 1.24 -1.59
N VAL A 34 1.27 2.07 -2.55
CA VAL A 34 0.40 1.61 -3.66
C VAL A 34 1.10 0.54 -4.49
N ALA A 35 2.37 0.74 -4.86
CA ALA A 35 3.11 -0.25 -5.64
C ALA A 35 3.22 -1.61 -4.92
N ARG A 36 3.50 -1.59 -3.62
CA ARG A 36 3.57 -2.79 -2.78
C ARG A 36 2.21 -3.47 -2.68
N ALA A 37 1.15 -2.74 -2.36
CA ALA A 37 -0.19 -3.27 -2.17
C ALA A 37 -0.77 -3.87 -3.46
N VAL A 38 -0.68 -3.15 -4.58
CA VAL A 38 -1.18 -3.62 -5.88
C VAL A 38 -0.38 -4.83 -6.36
N SER A 39 0.94 -4.83 -6.19
CA SER A 39 1.78 -6.00 -6.49
C SER A 39 1.31 -7.20 -5.68
N ARG A 40 1.21 -7.08 -4.35
CA ARG A 40 0.72 -8.16 -3.47
C ARG A 40 -0.67 -8.67 -3.89
N ALA A 41 -1.59 -7.76 -4.19
CA ALA A 41 -2.94 -8.13 -4.61
C ALA A 41 -2.95 -8.87 -5.96
N ALA A 42 -2.22 -8.38 -6.97
CA ALA A 42 -2.11 -9.04 -8.27
C ALA A 42 -1.54 -10.46 -8.17
N TRP A 43 -0.62 -10.65 -7.22
CA TRP A 43 -0.06 -11.94 -6.85
C TRP A 43 -1.08 -12.88 -6.22
N GLN A 44 -1.77 -12.42 -5.18
CA GLN A 44 -2.78 -13.19 -4.46
C GLN A 44 -3.94 -13.60 -5.38
N THR A 45 -4.33 -12.75 -6.32
CA THR A 45 -5.41 -13.01 -7.28
C THR A 45 -4.94 -13.75 -8.54
N LYS A 46 -3.67 -14.15 -8.62
CA LYS A 46 -3.08 -14.90 -9.75
C LYS A 46 -3.17 -14.19 -11.10
N VAL A 47 -3.34 -12.87 -11.12
CA VAL A 47 -3.32 -12.07 -12.37
C VAL A 47 -1.91 -11.55 -12.71
N ALA A 48 -0.97 -11.65 -11.77
CA ALA A 48 0.42 -11.28 -11.99
C ALA A 48 1.11 -12.21 -13.01
N ARG A 49 1.75 -11.62 -14.04
CA ARG A 49 2.46 -12.36 -15.09
C ARG A 49 3.92 -12.70 -14.75
N LYS A 50 4.59 -11.82 -14.01
CA LYS A 50 5.99 -12.00 -13.61
C LYS A 50 6.07 -12.93 -12.40
N ILE A 51 7.12 -13.73 -12.24
CA ILE A 51 7.36 -14.51 -11.01
C ILE A 51 8.08 -13.68 -9.94
N ARG A 52 7.61 -13.68 -8.68
CA ARG A 52 8.17 -12.87 -7.59
C ARG A 52 9.36 -13.67 -7.08
N LYS A 53 10.56 -13.09 -7.21
CA LYS A 53 11.70 -13.59 -6.46
C LYS A 53 11.38 -13.35 -4.99
N THR A 54 11.24 -14.41 -4.22
CA THR A 54 11.04 -14.31 -2.77
C THR A 54 12.26 -13.60 -2.18
N VAL A 55 12.05 -12.39 -1.68
CA VAL A 55 12.93 -11.80 -0.67
C VAL A 55 12.20 -12.04 0.63
N SER A 56 12.69 -13.00 1.40
CA SER A 56 12.23 -13.31 2.75
C SER A 56 12.41 -12.08 3.62
N VAL A 57 11.31 -11.38 3.91
CA VAL A 57 11.26 -10.47 5.04
C VAL A 57 10.52 -11.23 6.12
N ILE A 58 11.26 -11.59 7.16
CA ILE A 58 10.75 -12.12 8.41
C ILE A 58 10.13 -10.89 9.08
N GLU A 59 8.81 -10.82 9.17
CA GLU A 59 8.15 -9.88 10.08
C GLU A 59 7.87 -10.69 11.35
N GLU A 60 8.68 -10.44 12.37
CA GLU A 60 8.43 -10.84 13.76
C GLU A 60 7.14 -10.18 14.22
N ALA A 61 6.29 -10.98 14.86
CA ALA A 61 5.16 -10.53 15.64
C ALA A 61 5.61 -10.48 17.10
N ASP A 62 5.59 -9.29 17.70
CA ASP A 62 5.51 -9.04 19.14
C ASP A 62 4.65 -7.78 19.37
#